data_AF-A0A812YSF3-F1
#
_entry.id   AF-A0A812YSF3-F1
#
_cell.length_a   1.000
_cell.length_b   1.000
_cell.length_c   1.000
_cell.angle_alpha   90.00
_cell.angle_beta   90.00
_cell.angle_gamma   90.00
#
_symmetry.space_group_name_H-M   'P 1'
#
loop_
_entity.id
_entity.type
_entity.pdbx_description
1 polymer ?
#
loop_
_entity_poly.entity_id
_entity_poly.type
_entity_poly.pdbx_seq_one_letter_code
_entity_poly.pdbx_strand_id
1 'polypeptide(L)'
;MAPKKVMKSDAPLKRPKLTAKLDAKTFGRCYWEVKELTDFCREQGLSVTGLKADKARRVEIFLQSGRKEASSPRSSSSGSRDSALPGGITLKTPVRNYNNDAITRTFFQKHCGEGFRFNDYLRGFAKAVPKGKPVTYGDLVNGWKAAEDKRAHGMTRIGKQFEYNQFARDFFAANASSGRQDMMSAWKTVRSFQGPNTYKEYKKLQKRKAS
;
A
#
# COMPACT_ATOMS: atom_id res chain seq x y z
N MET A 1 39.96 28.83 14.38
CA MET A 1 38.54 28.97 13.97
C MET A 1 38.01 27.60 13.62
N ALA A 2 37.27 26.94 14.51
CA ALA A 2 36.62 25.67 14.22
C ALA A 2 35.26 25.92 13.53
N PRO A 3 34.86 25.13 12.53
CA PRO A 3 33.58 25.31 11.87
C PRO A 3 32.46 24.98 12.85
N LYS A 4 31.55 25.95 13.06
CA LYS A 4 30.33 25.76 13.85
C LYS A 4 29.53 24.59 13.28
N LYS A 5 29.43 23.52 14.07
CA LYS A 5 28.54 22.39 13.84
C LYS A 5 27.11 22.95 13.81
N VAL A 6 26.53 23.09 12.63
CA VAL A 6 25.13 23.51 12.46
C VAL A 6 24.27 22.46 13.16
N MET A 7 23.73 22.81 14.33
CA MET A 7 22.69 22.03 15.00
C MET A 7 21.50 21.97 14.05
N LYS A 8 21.25 20.80 13.46
CA LYS A 8 19.98 20.54 12.77
C LYS A 8 18.89 20.71 13.82
N SER A 9 17.97 21.64 13.61
CA SER A 9 16.82 21.80 14.46
C SER A 9 16.00 20.50 14.47
N ASP A 10 15.79 19.91 15.64
CA ASP A 10 14.91 18.74 15.89
C ASP A 10 13.41 19.10 15.83
N ALA A 11 13.08 20.26 15.25
CA ALA A 11 11.72 20.72 15.05
C ALA A 11 11.07 19.91 13.92
N PRO A 12 9.84 19.40 14.11
CA PRO A 12 9.13 18.67 13.07
C PRO A 12 8.84 19.63 11.93
N LEU A 13 9.50 19.42 10.78
CA LEU A 13 9.33 20.26 9.61
C LEU A 13 7.91 20.06 9.08
N LYS A 14 7.20 21.17 8.83
CA LYS A 14 5.86 21.10 8.22
C LYS A 14 5.94 20.50 6.82
N ARG A 15 4.89 19.79 6.43
CA ARG A 15 4.72 19.24 5.09
C ARG A 15 4.54 20.40 4.10
N PRO A 16 5.41 20.55 3.08
CA PRO A 16 5.25 21.58 2.05
C PRO A 16 4.10 21.22 1.10
N LYS A 17 3.69 22.19 0.26
CA LYS A 17 2.76 21.94 -0.85
C LYS A 17 3.47 21.15 -1.95
N LEU A 18 2.79 20.17 -2.54
CA LEU A 18 3.33 19.44 -3.69
C LEU A 18 3.37 20.39 -4.90
N THR A 19 4.56 20.71 -5.37
CA THR A 19 4.81 21.60 -6.52
C THR A 19 6.01 21.10 -7.30
N ALA A 20 6.15 21.52 -8.56
CA ALA A 20 7.25 21.08 -9.43
C ALA A 20 8.64 21.54 -8.94
N LYS A 21 8.69 22.49 -8.00
CA LYS A 21 9.92 22.98 -7.36
C LYS A 21 10.32 22.21 -6.10
N LEU A 22 9.48 21.27 -5.64
CA LEU A 22 9.77 20.49 -4.44
C LEU A 22 10.90 19.49 -4.72
N ASP A 23 11.87 19.38 -3.82
CA ASP A 23 12.94 18.40 -4.00
C ASP A 23 12.46 16.97 -3.69
N ALA A 24 13.00 15.99 -4.40
CA ALA A 24 12.63 14.59 -4.25
C ALA A 24 12.89 14.04 -2.82
N LYS A 25 13.92 14.54 -2.11
CA LYS A 25 14.22 14.08 -0.74
C LYS A 25 13.15 14.52 0.25
N THR A 26 12.66 15.75 0.14
CA THR A 26 11.54 16.25 0.96
C THR A 26 10.25 15.54 0.58
N PHE A 27 10.00 15.33 -0.73
CA PHE A 27 8.85 14.56 -1.20
C PHE A 27 8.76 13.18 -0.54
N GLY A 28 9.86 12.42 -0.51
CA GLY A 28 9.92 11.08 0.08
C GLY A 28 9.78 11.03 1.61
N ARG A 29 9.84 12.19 2.30
CA ARG A 29 9.61 12.32 3.75
C ARG A 29 8.18 12.69 4.11
N CYS A 30 7.33 12.93 3.11
CA CYS A 30 5.97 13.40 3.28
C CYS A 30 4.96 12.32 2.91
N TYR A 31 3.80 12.38 3.59
CA TYR A 31 2.65 11.62 3.16
C TYR A 31 1.81 12.42 2.17
N TRP A 32 1.49 11.78 1.04
CA TRP A 32 0.71 12.35 -0.04
C TRP A 32 -0.58 11.56 -0.22
N GLU A 33 -1.71 12.24 -0.38
CA GLU A 33 -2.97 11.60 -0.73
C GLU A 33 -3.01 11.20 -2.21
N VAL A 34 -3.82 10.21 -2.56
CA VAL A 34 -4.02 9.80 -3.96
C VAL A 34 -4.49 10.97 -4.81
N LYS A 35 -5.37 11.82 -4.27
CA LYS A 35 -5.85 13.02 -4.95
C LYS A 35 -4.71 13.98 -5.25
N GLU A 36 -3.86 14.29 -4.26
CA GLU A 36 -2.72 15.21 -4.43
C GLU A 36 -1.74 14.70 -5.49
N LEU A 37 -1.41 13.40 -5.45
CA LEU A 37 -0.53 12.78 -6.45
C LEU A 37 -1.17 12.81 -7.85
N THR A 38 -2.48 12.62 -7.94
CA THR A 38 -3.21 12.61 -9.21
C THR A 38 -3.28 14.02 -9.80
N ASP A 39 -3.59 15.01 -8.99
CA ASP A 39 -3.66 16.42 -9.41
C ASP A 39 -2.30 16.89 -9.93
N PHE A 40 -1.22 16.60 -9.18
CA PHE A 40 0.15 16.89 -9.64
C PHE A 40 0.48 16.19 -10.95
N CYS A 41 0.13 14.90 -11.08
CA CYS A 41 0.37 14.17 -12.33
C CYS A 41 -0.36 14.84 -13.50
N ARG A 42 -1.61 15.30 -13.33
CA ARG A 42 -2.35 16.01 -14.39
C ARG A 42 -1.69 17.33 -14.76
N GLU A 43 -1.34 18.14 -13.76
CA GLU A 43 -0.69 19.44 -13.96
C GLU A 43 0.64 19.33 -14.73
N GLN A 44 1.42 18.27 -14.47
CA GLN A 44 2.72 18.04 -15.11
C GLN A 44 2.63 17.20 -16.40
N GLY A 45 1.43 16.75 -16.79
CA GLY A 45 1.21 15.88 -17.95
C GLY A 45 1.82 14.48 -17.78
N LEU A 46 1.84 13.95 -16.56
CA LEU A 46 2.23 12.58 -16.22
C LEU A 46 1.03 11.64 -16.26
N SER A 47 1.29 10.35 -16.45
CA SER A 47 0.22 9.34 -16.40
C SER A 47 -0.42 9.25 -15.01
N VAL A 48 -1.75 9.35 -14.97
CA VAL A 48 -2.58 9.16 -13.77
C VAL A 48 -3.01 7.70 -13.54
N THR A 49 -2.47 6.74 -14.29
CA THR A 49 -2.81 5.33 -14.15
C THR A 49 -2.11 4.67 -12.96
N GLY A 50 -2.55 3.47 -12.55
CA GLY A 50 -1.90 2.70 -11.47
C GLY A 50 -2.33 3.07 -10.04
N LEU A 51 -1.75 2.37 -9.07
CA LEU A 51 -1.99 2.51 -7.63
C LEU A 51 -1.30 3.77 -7.07
N LYS A 52 -1.59 4.10 -5.80
CA LYS A 52 -0.97 5.22 -5.08
C LYS A 52 0.56 5.21 -5.18
N ALA A 53 1.17 4.03 -4.99
CA ALA A 53 2.62 3.86 -5.04
C ALA A 53 3.19 4.14 -6.45
N ASP A 54 2.49 3.74 -7.51
CA ASP A 54 2.91 4.01 -8.88
C ASP A 54 2.92 5.51 -9.17
N LYS A 55 1.87 6.24 -8.71
CA LYS A 55 1.81 7.69 -8.84
C LYS A 55 2.94 8.35 -8.04
N ALA A 56 3.14 7.94 -6.78
CA ALA A 56 4.19 8.48 -5.92
C ALA A 56 5.59 8.30 -6.54
N ARG A 57 5.87 7.11 -7.09
CA ARG A 57 7.13 6.82 -7.79
C ARG A 57 7.33 7.73 -9.00
N ARG A 58 6.31 7.92 -9.84
CA ARG A 58 6.42 8.82 -11.01
C ARG A 58 6.68 10.26 -10.60
N VAL A 59 6.01 10.74 -9.55
CA VAL A 59 6.25 12.08 -9.01
C VAL A 59 7.68 12.21 -8.49
N GLU A 60 8.17 11.23 -7.73
CA GLU A 60 9.55 11.23 -7.23
C GLU A 60 10.59 11.29 -8.36
N ILE A 61 10.43 10.47 -9.40
CA ILE A 61 11.31 10.47 -10.59
C ILE A 61 11.25 11.81 -11.33
N PHE A 62 10.05 12.38 -11.47
CA PHE A 62 9.87 13.70 -12.10
C PHE A 62 10.57 14.80 -11.30
N LEU A 63 10.42 14.83 -9.97
CA LEU A 63 11.09 15.81 -9.11
C LEU A 63 12.61 15.63 -9.09
N GLN A 64 13.12 14.41 -9.28
CA GLN A 64 14.56 14.13 -9.30
C GLN A 64 15.22 14.46 -10.64
N SER A 65 14.55 14.20 -11.76
CA SER A 65 15.17 14.21 -13.10
C SER A 65 14.49 15.12 -14.13
N GLY A 66 13.29 15.64 -13.82
CA GLY A 66 12.43 16.37 -14.77
C GLY A 66 11.82 15.48 -15.87
N ARG A 67 12.11 14.18 -15.89
CA ARG A 67 11.66 13.27 -16.95
C ARG A 67 10.23 12.81 -16.71
N LYS A 68 9.44 12.75 -17.79
CA LYS A 68 8.11 12.16 -17.80
C LYS A 68 8.26 10.67 -18.14
N GLU A 69 8.12 9.80 -17.15
CA GLU A 69 8.05 8.37 -17.43
C GLU A 69 6.81 8.07 -18.26
N ALA A 70 7.01 7.43 -19.43
CA ALA A 70 5.91 6.85 -20.18
C ALA A 70 5.14 5.87 -19.27
N SER A 71 3.81 5.85 -19.39
CA SER A 71 3.03 4.83 -18.70
C SER A 71 3.53 3.46 -19.15
N SER A 72 4.11 2.68 -18.24
CA SER A 72 4.46 1.30 -18.54
C SER A 72 3.20 0.61 -19.06
N PRO A 73 3.23 0.01 -20.27
CA PRO A 73 2.10 -0.77 -20.74
C PRO A 73 1.77 -1.80 -19.67
N ARG A 74 0.49 -1.92 -19.32
CA ARG A 74 0.02 -3.04 -18.53
C ARG A 74 0.41 -4.27 -19.34
N SER A 75 1.24 -5.16 -18.80
CA SER A 75 1.42 -6.47 -19.43
C SER A 75 0.03 -7.11 -19.46
N SER A 76 -0.61 -7.13 -20.62
CA SER A 76 -1.71 -8.06 -20.85
C SER A 76 -1.10 -9.44 -20.66
N SER A 77 -1.65 -10.26 -19.77
CA SER A 77 -1.25 -11.66 -19.75
C SER A 77 -1.66 -12.23 -21.11
N SER A 78 -0.66 -12.50 -21.95
CA SER A 78 -0.87 -13.16 -23.24
C SER A 78 -1.26 -14.61 -22.98
N GLY A 79 -2.55 -14.86 -22.83
CA GLY A 79 -3.09 -16.22 -22.70
C GLY A 79 -4.55 -16.22 -22.25
N SER A 80 -5.25 -17.33 -22.52
CA SER A 80 -6.56 -17.59 -21.92
C SER A 80 -6.43 -17.66 -20.39
N ARG A 81 -7.45 -17.20 -19.65
CA ARG A 81 -7.47 -17.28 -18.18
C ARG A 81 -7.72 -18.73 -17.76
N ASP A 82 -7.18 -19.11 -16.62
CA ASP A 82 -7.45 -20.45 -16.06
C ASP A 82 -8.96 -20.66 -15.79
N SER A 83 -9.67 -19.58 -15.46
CA SER A 83 -11.13 -19.55 -15.30
C SER A 83 -11.92 -19.81 -16.59
N ALA A 84 -11.29 -19.73 -17.75
CA ALA A 84 -11.90 -20.01 -19.05
C ALA A 84 -11.58 -21.42 -19.58
N LEU A 85 -10.95 -22.28 -18.77
CA LEU A 85 -10.68 -23.66 -19.16
C LEU A 85 -11.98 -24.45 -19.36
N PRO A 86 -12.11 -25.25 -20.44
CA PRO A 86 -13.19 -26.21 -20.59
C PRO A 86 -13.19 -27.18 -19.39
N GLY A 87 -14.31 -27.26 -18.66
CA GLY A 87 -14.41 -28.05 -17.43
C GLY A 87 -14.08 -27.29 -16.14
N GLY A 88 -13.68 -26.02 -16.24
CA GLY A 88 -13.44 -25.14 -15.11
C GLY A 88 -12.18 -25.45 -14.29
N ILE A 89 -12.08 -24.79 -13.14
CA ILE A 89 -10.93 -24.92 -12.24
C ILE A 89 -11.19 -26.07 -11.25
N THR A 90 -10.19 -26.94 -11.09
CA THR A 90 -10.19 -28.03 -10.11
C THR A 90 -8.95 -27.94 -9.21
N LEU A 91 -8.92 -28.68 -8.09
CA LEU A 91 -7.76 -28.72 -7.20
C LEU A 91 -6.47 -29.17 -7.91
N LYS A 92 -6.58 -30.00 -8.96
CA LYS A 92 -5.43 -30.51 -9.73
C LYS A 92 -5.04 -29.58 -10.89
N THR A 93 -5.83 -28.55 -11.19
CA THR A 93 -5.57 -27.64 -12.30
C THR A 93 -4.27 -26.88 -12.03
N PRO A 94 -3.28 -26.94 -12.95
CA PRO A 94 -2.06 -26.15 -12.83
C PRO A 94 -2.37 -24.68 -13.08
N VAL A 95 -1.79 -23.80 -12.26
CA VAL A 95 -2.03 -22.36 -12.36
C VAL A 95 -1.13 -21.76 -13.43
N ARG A 96 -1.72 -21.17 -14.47
CA ARG A 96 -1.00 -20.60 -15.63
C ARG A 96 -1.31 -19.12 -15.80
N ASN A 97 -2.58 -18.74 -15.76
CA ASN A 97 -3.06 -17.37 -15.88
C ASN A 97 -4.15 -17.10 -14.85
N TYR A 98 -3.72 -17.02 -13.59
CA TYR A 98 -4.55 -16.74 -12.43
C TYR A 98 -5.18 -15.35 -12.49
N ASN A 99 -6.47 -15.26 -12.18
CA ASN A 99 -7.17 -13.98 -12.07
C ASN A 99 -8.22 -13.99 -10.95
N ASN A 100 -8.46 -12.84 -10.32
CA ASN A 100 -9.46 -12.69 -9.25
C ASN A 100 -10.87 -12.42 -9.83
N ASP A 101 -11.36 -13.31 -10.69
CA ASP A 101 -12.71 -13.21 -11.28
C ASP A 101 -13.77 -14.00 -10.50
N ALA A 102 -15.03 -13.89 -10.96
CA ALA A 102 -16.18 -14.55 -10.34
C ALA A 102 -16.05 -16.07 -10.33
N ILE A 103 -15.60 -16.68 -11.43
CA ILE A 103 -15.42 -18.14 -11.54
C ILE A 103 -14.36 -18.61 -10.54
N THR A 104 -13.23 -17.93 -10.50
CA THR A 104 -12.16 -18.22 -9.53
C THR A 104 -12.66 -18.04 -8.10
N ARG A 105 -13.46 -17.00 -7.83
CA ARG A 105 -14.09 -16.79 -6.52
C ARG A 105 -15.00 -17.94 -6.13
N THR A 106 -15.87 -18.42 -7.03
CA THR A 106 -16.77 -19.55 -6.77
C THR A 106 -15.98 -20.82 -6.44
N PHE A 107 -14.89 -21.09 -7.18
CA PHE A 107 -13.99 -22.19 -6.86
C PHE A 107 -13.43 -22.09 -5.43
N PHE A 108 -12.89 -20.93 -5.06
CA PHE A 108 -12.33 -20.78 -3.71
C PHE A 108 -13.42 -20.82 -2.63
N GLN A 109 -14.58 -20.23 -2.84
CA GLN A 109 -15.71 -20.31 -1.89
C GLN A 109 -16.10 -21.77 -1.62
N LYS A 110 -16.15 -22.61 -2.66
CA LYS A 110 -16.42 -24.05 -2.51
C LYS A 110 -15.42 -24.77 -1.60
N HIS A 111 -14.14 -24.40 -1.64
CA HIS A 111 -13.06 -25.11 -0.92
C HIS A 111 -12.58 -24.42 0.36
N CYS A 112 -12.91 -23.14 0.54
CA CYS A 112 -12.47 -22.27 1.64
C CYS A 112 -13.63 -21.72 2.48
N GLY A 113 -14.88 -21.95 2.07
CA GLY A 113 -16.10 -21.51 2.76
C GLY A 113 -16.67 -20.18 2.27
N GLU A 114 -17.89 -19.88 2.69
CA GLU A 114 -18.64 -18.67 2.28
C GLU A 114 -17.94 -17.36 2.67
N GLY A 115 -17.17 -17.38 3.76
CA GLY A 115 -16.36 -16.26 4.23
C GLY A 115 -15.13 -15.93 3.38
N PHE A 116 -14.89 -16.66 2.28
CA PHE A 116 -13.73 -16.48 1.42
C PHE A 116 -13.60 -15.04 0.92
N ARG A 117 -12.38 -14.51 1.05
CA ARG A 117 -11.94 -13.24 0.48
C ARG A 117 -10.54 -13.39 -0.10
N PHE A 118 -10.27 -12.73 -1.23
CA PHE A 118 -8.93 -12.63 -1.80
C PHE A 118 -8.02 -11.84 -0.85
N ASN A 119 -7.19 -12.56 -0.09
CA ASN A 119 -6.21 -12.01 0.85
C ASN A 119 -4.87 -11.69 0.16
N ASP A 120 -3.92 -11.14 0.92
CA ASP A 120 -2.63 -10.69 0.38
C ASP A 120 -1.80 -11.83 -0.22
N TYR A 121 -1.98 -13.07 0.26
CA TYR A 121 -1.34 -14.25 -0.33
C TYR A 121 -1.77 -14.46 -1.79
N LEU A 122 -3.07 -14.54 -2.05
CA LEU A 122 -3.61 -14.72 -3.40
C LEU A 122 -3.34 -13.49 -4.30
N ARG A 123 -3.40 -12.28 -3.74
CA ARG A 123 -3.07 -11.05 -4.49
C ARG A 123 -1.58 -10.96 -4.83
N GLY A 124 -0.71 -11.45 -3.96
CA GLY A 124 0.72 -11.58 -4.22
C GLY A 124 0.98 -12.59 -5.34
N PHE A 125 0.31 -13.74 -5.27
CA PHE A 125 0.39 -14.78 -6.29
C PHE A 125 -0.05 -14.26 -7.68
N ALA A 126 -1.14 -13.49 -7.75
CA ALA A 126 -1.61 -12.88 -9.00
C ALA A 126 -0.60 -11.93 -9.66
N LYS A 127 0.30 -11.32 -8.88
CA LYS A 127 1.30 -10.37 -9.40
C LYS A 127 2.54 -11.08 -9.96
N ALA A 128 2.83 -12.29 -9.51
CA ALA A 128 3.99 -13.06 -9.94
C ALA A 128 3.72 -14.55 -9.72
N VAL A 129 3.19 -15.22 -10.76
CA VAL A 129 3.15 -16.68 -10.79
C VAL A 129 4.61 -17.18 -10.84
N PRO A 130 5.10 -17.95 -9.85
CA PRO A 130 6.49 -18.38 -9.83
C PRO A 130 6.84 -19.17 -11.10
N LYS A 131 7.89 -18.77 -11.82
CA LYS A 131 8.48 -19.59 -12.90
C LYS A 131 9.27 -20.72 -12.26
N GLY A 132 8.85 -21.97 -12.45
CA GLY A 132 9.52 -23.13 -11.87
C GLY A 132 8.51 -24.21 -11.46
N LYS A 133 8.38 -24.45 -10.15
CA LYS A 133 7.52 -25.53 -9.62
C LYS A 133 6.06 -25.34 -10.07
N PRO A 134 5.42 -26.37 -10.66
CA PRO A 134 4.01 -26.27 -11.02
C PRO A 134 3.18 -26.13 -9.75
N VAL A 135 2.57 -24.95 -9.57
CA VAL A 135 1.62 -24.66 -8.50
C VAL A 135 0.23 -25.06 -9.00
N THR A 136 -0.52 -25.79 -8.19
CA THR A 136 -1.91 -26.15 -8.48
C THR A 136 -2.88 -25.25 -7.72
N TYR A 137 -4.14 -25.24 -8.15
CA TYR A 137 -5.19 -24.57 -7.38
C TYR A 137 -5.41 -25.19 -5.99
N GLY A 138 -5.09 -26.47 -5.79
CA GLY A 138 -5.04 -27.09 -4.46
C GLY A 138 -3.97 -26.47 -3.57
N ASP A 139 -2.79 -26.17 -4.10
CA ASP A 139 -1.73 -25.47 -3.37
C ASP A 139 -2.17 -24.05 -2.98
N LEU A 140 -2.87 -23.34 -3.87
CA LEU A 140 -3.43 -22.02 -3.56
C LEU A 140 -4.48 -22.06 -2.46
N VAL A 141 -5.33 -23.09 -2.42
CA VAL A 141 -6.30 -23.31 -1.33
C VAL A 141 -5.57 -23.52 -0.01
N ASN A 142 -4.55 -24.38 0.02
CA ASN A 142 -3.76 -24.65 1.22
C ASN A 142 -3.01 -23.40 1.71
N GLY A 143 -2.39 -22.67 0.78
CA GLY A 143 -1.70 -21.42 1.09
C GLY A 143 -2.64 -20.33 1.61
N TRP A 144 -3.86 -20.23 1.06
CA TRP A 144 -4.89 -19.32 1.58
C TRP A 144 -5.28 -19.66 3.01
N LYS A 145 -5.54 -20.95 3.31
CA LYS A 145 -5.91 -21.41 4.66
C LYS A 145 -4.81 -21.10 5.68
N ALA A 146 -3.55 -21.39 5.33
CA ALA A 146 -2.40 -21.07 6.18
C ALA A 146 -2.23 -19.56 6.40
N ALA A 147 -2.56 -18.72 5.40
CA ALA A 147 -2.51 -17.27 5.54
C ALA A 147 -3.62 -16.73 6.45
N GLU A 148 -4.84 -17.29 6.38
CA GLU A 148 -5.92 -16.92 7.29
C GLU A 148 -5.66 -17.38 8.73
N ASP A 149 -5.09 -18.56 8.92
CA ASP A 149 -4.68 -19.08 10.23
C ASP A 149 -3.64 -18.15 10.90
N LYS A 150 -2.57 -17.79 10.17
CA LYS A 150 -1.60 -16.79 10.63
C LYS A 150 -2.24 -15.44 10.97
N ARG A 151 -3.28 -15.04 10.24
CA ARG A 151 -4.01 -13.81 10.52
C ARG A 151 -4.87 -13.91 11.77
N ALA A 152 -5.51 -15.05 12.02
CA ALA A 152 -6.22 -15.33 13.27
C ALA A 152 -5.27 -15.27 14.48
N HIS A 153 -4.04 -15.74 14.30
CA HIS A 153 -2.97 -15.67 15.31
C HIS A 153 -2.19 -14.33 15.31
N GLY A 154 -2.69 -13.28 14.66
CA GLY A 154 -2.16 -11.92 14.77
C GLY A 154 -0.81 -11.66 14.07
N MET A 155 -0.31 -12.59 13.25
CA MET A 155 1.02 -12.50 12.62
C MET A 155 1.09 -11.64 11.35
N THR A 156 0.07 -10.82 11.05
CA THR A 156 0.09 -10.01 9.81
C THR A 156 0.80 -8.67 9.99
N ARG A 157 1.83 -8.45 9.18
CA ARG A 157 2.47 -7.14 9.03
C ARG A 157 1.61 -6.24 8.14
N ILE A 158 1.11 -5.14 8.68
CA ILE A 158 0.44 -4.11 7.88
C ILE A 158 1.49 -3.50 6.94
N GLY A 159 1.29 -3.64 5.63
CA GLY A 159 2.20 -3.09 4.63
C GLY A 159 2.35 -1.57 4.77
N LYS A 160 3.56 -1.03 4.50
CA LYS A 160 3.88 0.41 4.62
C LYS A 160 2.89 1.33 3.89
N GLN A 161 2.20 0.85 2.85
CA GLN A 161 1.17 1.61 2.14
C GLN A 161 -0.12 1.87 2.94
N PHE A 162 -0.28 1.25 4.11
CA PHE A 162 -1.47 1.33 4.96
C PHE A 162 -1.21 2.12 6.26
N GLU A 163 -0.35 3.16 6.21
CA GLU A 163 -0.05 4.03 7.36
C GLU A 163 -1.30 4.51 8.10
N TYR A 164 -2.36 4.89 7.37
CA TYR A 164 -3.65 5.28 7.97
C TYR A 164 -4.26 4.16 8.81
N ASN A 165 -4.31 2.92 8.30
CA ASN A 165 -4.91 1.80 9.00
C ASN A 165 -4.09 1.42 10.24
N GLN A 166 -2.76 1.47 10.14
CA GLN A 166 -1.87 1.23 11.28
C GLN A 166 -2.08 2.31 12.34
N PHE A 167 -2.09 3.59 11.94
CA PHE A 167 -2.33 4.70 12.84
C PHE A 167 -3.69 4.57 13.56
N ALA A 168 -4.76 4.26 12.83
CA ALA A 168 -6.09 4.11 13.39
C ALA A 168 -6.13 2.97 14.43
N ARG A 169 -5.51 1.81 14.13
CA ARG A 169 -5.42 0.70 15.09
C ARG A 169 -4.68 1.10 16.36
N ASP A 170 -3.51 1.71 16.23
CA ASP A 170 -2.70 2.13 17.37
C ASP A 170 -3.40 3.22 18.20
N PHE A 171 -4.13 4.12 17.53
CA PHE A 171 -4.94 5.15 18.18
C PHE A 171 -6.06 4.52 19.03
N PHE A 172 -6.91 3.66 18.45
CA PHE A 172 -8.02 3.08 19.23
C PHE A 172 -7.54 2.11 20.32
N ALA A 173 -6.43 1.38 20.10
CA ALA A 173 -5.84 0.54 21.12
C ALA A 173 -5.37 1.34 22.36
N ALA A 174 -4.95 2.59 22.17
CA ALA A 174 -4.47 3.45 23.25
C ALA A 174 -5.52 4.44 23.79
N ASN A 175 -6.66 4.61 23.12
CA ASN A 175 -7.71 5.56 23.47
C ASN A 175 -9.08 4.90 23.28
N ALA A 176 -9.42 3.97 24.17
CA ALA A 176 -10.64 3.15 24.05
C ALA A 176 -11.95 3.97 24.11
N SER A 177 -11.94 5.15 24.73
CA SER A 177 -13.08 6.07 24.83
C SER A 177 -13.15 7.11 23.71
N SER A 178 -12.15 7.19 22.82
CA SER A 178 -12.10 8.20 21.78
C SER A 178 -12.93 7.83 20.55
N GLY A 179 -13.57 8.83 19.97
CA GLY A 179 -14.40 8.67 18.78
C GLY A 179 -13.59 8.71 17.48
N ARG A 180 -14.27 8.40 16.37
CA ARG A 180 -13.69 8.49 15.02
C ARG A 180 -13.20 9.90 14.68
N GLN A 181 -13.87 10.94 15.17
CA GLN A 181 -13.49 12.33 14.93
C GLN A 181 -12.13 12.65 15.57
N ASP A 182 -11.87 12.17 16.78
CA ASP A 182 -10.60 12.36 17.48
C ASP A 182 -9.44 11.70 16.73
N MET A 183 -9.65 10.45 16.29
CA MET A 183 -8.68 9.70 15.48
C MET A 183 -8.36 10.46 14.19
N MET A 184 -9.39 10.98 13.50
CA MET A 184 -9.21 11.76 12.28
C MET A 184 -8.47 13.08 12.52
N SER A 185 -8.71 13.75 13.65
CA SER A 185 -7.99 14.97 14.05
C SER A 185 -6.52 14.68 14.35
N ALA A 186 -6.25 13.60 15.08
CA ALA A 186 -4.89 13.12 15.37
C ALA A 186 -4.14 12.74 14.08
N TRP A 187 -4.81 12.05 13.16
CA TRP A 187 -4.27 11.70 11.84
C TRP A 187 -3.94 12.93 11.00
N LYS A 188 -4.86 13.91 10.93
CA LYS A 188 -4.62 15.20 10.26
C LYS A 188 -3.43 15.94 10.84
N THR A 189 -3.23 15.85 12.14
CA THR A 189 -2.10 16.49 12.82
C THR A 189 -0.78 15.82 12.42
N VAL A 190 -0.65 14.51 12.58
CA VAL A 190 0.63 13.82 12.33
C VAL A 190 1.07 13.95 10.87
N ARG A 191 0.14 13.81 9.91
CA ARG A 191 0.43 13.90 8.46
C ARG A 191 0.73 15.31 7.95
N SER A 192 0.57 16.34 8.81
CA SER A 192 0.94 17.72 8.48
C SER A 192 2.43 17.99 8.69
N PHE A 193 3.19 17.02 9.21
CA PHE A 193 4.63 17.08 9.42
C PHE A 193 5.37 16.06 8.56
N GLN A 194 6.66 16.31 8.35
CA GLN A 194 7.58 15.37 7.71
C GLN A 194 7.94 14.23 8.68
N GLY A 195 8.09 13.01 8.14
CA GLY A 195 8.47 11.82 8.89
C GLY A 195 7.36 10.76 8.97
N PRO A 196 7.55 9.71 9.79
CA PRO A 196 6.60 8.61 9.89
C PRO A 196 5.26 9.04 10.50
N ASN A 197 4.14 8.69 9.85
CA ASN A 197 2.80 9.04 10.32
C ASN A 197 2.27 7.99 11.30
N THR A 198 3.00 7.78 12.39
CA THR A 198 2.64 6.78 13.42
C THR A 198 1.99 7.45 14.62
N TYR A 199 1.19 6.67 15.37
CA TYR A 199 0.58 7.17 16.61
C TYR A 199 1.64 7.56 17.66
N LYS A 200 2.82 6.91 17.65
CA LYS A 200 3.98 7.30 18.47
C LYS A 200 4.48 8.71 18.15
N GLU A 201 4.59 9.07 16.86
CA GLU A 201 4.99 10.41 16.45
C GLU A 201 3.92 11.46 16.81
N TYR A 202 2.63 11.12 16.68
CA TYR A 202 1.56 11.98 17.20
C TYR A 202 1.70 12.26 18.70
N LYS A 203 1.96 11.25 19.53
CA LYS A 203 2.19 11.46 20.98
C LYS A 203 3.38 12.39 21.25
N LYS A 204 4.47 12.26 20.47
CA LYS A 204 5.63 13.18 20.60
C LYS A 204 5.24 14.62 20.25
N LEU A 205 4.47 14.82 19.19
CA LEU A 205 3.95 16.15 18.81
C LEU A 205 3.07 16.75 19.90
N GLN A 206 2.22 15.94 20.55
CA GLN A 206 1.36 16.40 21.65
C GLN A 206 2.19 16.81 22.89
N LYS A 207 3.14 15.97 23.32
CA LYS A 207 4.01 16.28 24.47
C LYS A 207 4.77 17.59 24.28
N ARG A 208 5.27 17.85 23.06
CA ARG A 208 6.00 19.08 22.72
C ARG A 208 5.12 20.33 22.67
N LYS A 209 3.81 20.22 22.44
CA LYS A 209 2.87 21.36 22.51
C LYS A 209 2.49 21.73 23.95
N ALA A 210 2.65 20.79 24.88
CA ALA A 210 2.33 20.96 26.29
C ALA A 210 3.56 21.35 27.15
N SER A 211 4.74 21.40 26.54
CA SER A 211 5.99 21.92 27.13
C SER A 211 6.25 23.32 26.62
#